data_AF-A0A1F7LAN3-F1
#
_entry.id   AF-A0A1F7LAN3-F1
#
_cell.length_a   1.000
_cell.length_b   1.000
_cell.length_c   1.000
_cell.angle_alpha   90.00
_cell.angle_beta   90.00
_cell.angle_gamma   90.00
#
_symmetry.space_group_name_H-M   'P 1'
#
loop_
_entity.id
_entity.type
_entity.pdbx_description
1 polymer ?
#
loop_
_entity_poly.entity_id
_entity_poly.type
_entity_poly.pdbx_seq_one_letter_code
_entity_poly.pdbx_strand_id
1 'polypeptide(L)'
;MRVDDKLVLDAGTCEEVSGPHGPERLIRPPATTLFHQVLPYLKAKPDPPKRPSGSMIGREGVAAAALTVRWGSYLAVLLDHDKPVWSEVHSARTSRISDEEMARINIEASAALAAWIDLYREDPGGRLYEQLVNRAVAYLPMPNKTSKIKVGEFGAIAQPEMAARVVEVADAARRERVRADVMRHPSRVLANALLNTAWRNGPVENIHAGGYRGYPLDQRRATPAEERELMAFVSERLALGMTVCLQFAMERPQRPWPEQVLPYGLAEMLLITPSRWTLTESSREVRLPA
;
A
#
# COMPACT_ATOMS: atom_id res chain seq x y z
N MET A 1 15.10 6.92 9.20
CA MET A 1 13.93 6.64 10.07
C MET A 1 14.10 5.27 10.70
N ARG A 2 13.98 5.16 12.03
CA ARG A 2 14.19 3.89 12.75
C ARG A 2 12.90 3.06 12.75
N VAL A 3 13.01 1.78 12.37
CA VAL A 3 11.92 0.80 12.45
C VAL A 3 12.01 0.07 13.79
N ASP A 4 13.21 -0.44 14.10
CA ASP A 4 13.58 -1.04 15.37
C ASP A 4 15.09 -0.83 15.62
N ASP A 5 15.64 -1.40 16.68
CA ASP A 5 17.06 -1.25 17.02
C ASP A 5 18.03 -1.79 15.95
N LYS A 6 17.55 -2.60 15.02
CA LYS A 6 18.32 -3.33 14.01
C LYS A 6 17.99 -2.92 12.58
N LEU A 7 16.98 -2.09 12.36
CA LEU A 7 16.57 -1.61 11.04
C LEU A 7 16.33 -0.10 11.05
N VAL A 8 17.14 0.60 10.26
CA VAL A 8 16.98 2.03 9.95
C VAL A 8 16.79 2.15 8.45
N LEU A 9 15.71 2.78 8.01
CA LEU A 9 15.47 3.04 6.58
C LEU A 9 16.01 4.40 6.17
N ASP A 10 16.62 4.43 4.99
CA ASP A 10 16.89 5.65 4.23
C ASP A 10 15.58 6.13 3.59
N ALA A 11 15.11 7.31 4.01
CA ALA A 11 13.88 7.92 3.53
C ALA A 11 14.10 8.82 2.29
N GLY A 12 15.35 8.94 1.83
CA GLY A 12 15.78 9.88 0.82
C GLY A 12 16.29 11.19 1.42
N THR A 13 16.36 12.23 0.60
CA THR A 13 16.97 13.52 0.95
C THR A 13 15.95 14.64 0.93
N CYS A 14 16.17 15.69 1.73
CA CYS A 14 15.41 16.92 1.69
C CYS A 14 16.36 18.09 1.46
N GLU A 15 16.02 18.98 0.55
CA GLU A 15 16.74 20.22 0.29
C GLU A 15 15.75 21.38 0.11
N GLU A 16 16.21 22.59 0.44
CA GLU A 16 15.46 23.81 0.11
C GLU A 16 15.80 24.25 -1.32
N VAL A 17 14.77 24.56 -2.10
CA VAL A 17 14.89 25.00 -3.49
C VAL A 17 14.03 26.25 -3.72
N SER A 18 14.39 27.04 -4.72
CA SER A 18 13.53 28.13 -5.19
C SER A 18 12.43 27.58 -6.08
N GLY A 19 11.18 27.67 -5.62
CA GLY A 19 9.99 27.34 -6.40
C GLY A 19 9.36 28.56 -7.08
N PRO A 20 8.36 28.35 -7.96
CA PRO A 20 7.66 29.42 -8.66
C PRO A 20 6.88 30.36 -7.72
N HIS A 21 6.55 29.88 -6.53
CA HIS A 21 5.70 30.57 -5.55
C HIS A 21 6.42 30.91 -4.24
N GLY A 22 7.76 30.79 -4.22
CA GLY A 22 8.58 31.00 -3.03
C GLY A 22 9.49 29.80 -2.74
N PRO A 23 10.16 29.78 -1.57
CA PRO A 23 10.97 28.64 -1.16
C PRO A 23 10.12 27.38 -1.00
N GLU A 24 10.64 26.27 -1.51
CA GLU A 24 10.04 24.94 -1.41
C GLU A 24 11.04 23.98 -0.75
N ARG A 25 10.53 22.97 -0.07
CA ARG A 25 11.30 21.78 0.32
C ARG A 25 11.09 20.71 -0.74
N LEU A 26 12.16 20.35 -1.43
CA LEU A 26 12.18 19.23 -2.37
C LEU A 26 12.68 17.97 -1.65
N ILE A 27 11.82 16.97 -1.60
CA ILE A 27 12.08 15.70 -0.95
C ILE A 27 12.20 14.64 -2.04
N ARG A 28 13.42 14.14 -2.23
CA ARG A 28 13.71 13.08 -3.20
C ARG A 28 13.57 11.71 -2.56
N PRO A 29 13.08 10.71 -3.30
CA PRO A 29 13.06 9.35 -2.79
C PRO A 29 14.46 8.75 -2.67
N PRO A 30 14.63 7.74 -1.80
CA PRO A 30 15.88 6.99 -1.71
C PRO A 30 16.12 6.23 -3.02
N ALA A 31 17.39 5.97 -3.34
CA ALA A 31 17.75 5.19 -4.53
C ALA A 31 17.18 3.76 -4.50
N THR A 32 17.13 3.15 -3.30
CA THR A 32 16.43 1.88 -3.06
C THR A 32 15.11 2.17 -2.36
N THR A 33 13.98 1.74 -2.93
CA THR A 33 12.68 2.00 -2.30
C THR A 33 12.58 1.38 -0.91
N LEU A 34 11.75 1.96 -0.04
CA LEU A 34 11.62 1.50 1.34
C LEU A 34 11.22 0.03 1.43
N PHE A 35 10.31 -0.45 0.56
CA PHE A 35 9.99 -1.87 0.46
C PHE A 35 11.22 -2.75 0.18
N HIS A 36 12.08 -2.34 -0.75
CA HIS A 36 13.30 -3.05 -1.09
C HIS A 36 14.41 -2.91 -0.04
N GLN A 37 14.29 -2.00 0.92
CA GLN A 37 15.14 -1.97 2.12
C GLN A 37 14.61 -2.93 3.20
N VAL A 38 13.29 -3.01 3.39
CA VAL A 38 12.66 -3.86 4.41
C VAL A 38 12.68 -5.35 4.01
N LEU A 39 12.48 -5.68 2.73
CA LEU A 39 12.39 -7.08 2.29
C LEU A 39 13.68 -7.88 2.54
N PRO A 40 14.89 -7.39 2.22
CA PRO A 40 16.14 -8.08 2.56
C PRO A 40 16.32 -8.28 4.06
N TYR A 41 15.93 -7.31 4.88
CA TYR A 41 15.94 -7.44 6.34
C TYR A 41 15.10 -8.63 6.79
N LEU A 42 13.88 -8.77 6.28
CA LEU A 42 13.02 -9.92 6.61
C LEU A 42 13.57 -11.25 6.07
N LYS A 43 14.15 -11.26 4.87
CA LYS A 43 14.80 -12.46 4.32
C LYS A 43 15.95 -12.94 5.20
N ALA A 44 16.71 -12.03 5.81
CA ALA A 44 17.82 -12.34 6.70
C ALA A 44 17.40 -12.76 8.12
N LYS A 45 16.15 -12.51 8.54
CA LYS A 45 15.69 -12.93 9.87
C LYS A 45 15.43 -14.44 9.93
N PRO A 46 15.73 -15.08 11.08
CA PRO A 46 15.28 -16.44 11.31
C PRO A 46 13.75 -16.47 11.42
N ASP A 47 13.15 -17.62 11.14
CA ASP A 47 11.73 -17.82 11.43
C ASP A 47 11.46 -17.60 12.92
N PRO A 48 10.35 -16.94 13.28
CA PRO A 48 10.06 -16.67 14.68
C PRO A 48 9.88 -17.98 15.46
N PRO A 49 10.43 -18.10 16.68
CA PRO A 49 10.42 -19.35 17.46
C PRO A 49 9.00 -19.80 17.83
N LYS A 50 8.05 -18.87 17.87
CA LYS A 50 6.62 -19.15 17.97
C LYS A 50 5.93 -18.55 16.76
N ARG A 51 5.09 -19.35 16.10
CA ARG A 51 4.24 -18.88 15.00
C ARG A 51 3.37 -17.72 15.51
N PRO A 52 3.29 -16.58 14.80
CA PRO A 52 2.40 -15.50 15.19
C PRO A 52 0.95 -15.99 15.26
N SER A 53 0.19 -15.48 16.24
CA SER A 53 -1.21 -15.84 16.46
C SER A 53 -2.11 -15.33 15.32
N GLY A 54 -3.33 -15.88 15.25
CA GLY A 54 -4.31 -15.53 14.22
C GLY A 54 -4.32 -16.51 13.04
N SER A 55 -5.27 -16.31 12.13
CA SER A 55 -5.37 -17.11 10.90
C SER A 55 -4.25 -16.74 9.92
N MET A 56 -3.98 -17.61 8.94
CA MET A 56 -3.02 -17.27 7.87
C MET A 56 -3.43 -15.98 7.16
N ILE A 57 -4.70 -15.89 6.75
CA ILE A 57 -5.22 -14.72 6.04
C ILE A 57 -5.12 -13.43 6.85
N GLY A 58 -5.41 -13.49 8.16
CA GLY A 58 -5.27 -12.33 9.04
C GLY A 58 -3.81 -11.87 9.18
N ARG A 59 -2.85 -12.80 9.09
CA ARG A 59 -1.42 -12.48 9.12
C ARG A 59 -0.93 -11.94 7.77
N GLU A 60 -1.45 -12.46 6.66
CA GLU A 60 -1.16 -11.92 5.32
C GLU A 60 -1.59 -10.47 5.19
N GLY A 61 -2.79 -10.11 5.67
CA GLY A 61 -3.25 -8.73 5.66
C GLY A 61 -2.36 -7.79 6.48
N VAL A 62 -1.92 -8.22 7.66
CA VAL A 62 -0.98 -7.45 8.49
C VAL A 62 0.39 -7.34 7.83
N ALA A 63 0.93 -8.44 7.29
CA ALA A 63 2.21 -8.45 6.60
C ALA A 63 2.20 -7.52 5.37
N ALA A 64 1.16 -7.61 4.54
CA ALA A 64 0.97 -6.72 3.40
C ALA A 64 0.89 -5.25 3.85
N ALA A 65 0.05 -4.92 4.84
CA ALA A 65 -0.05 -3.54 5.34
C ALA A 65 1.28 -3.01 5.90
N ALA A 66 2.02 -3.85 6.63
CA ALA A 66 3.32 -3.50 7.18
C ALA A 66 4.34 -3.22 6.09
N LEU A 67 4.47 -4.15 5.14
CA LEU A 67 5.48 -4.13 4.10
C LEU A 67 5.22 -3.09 3.02
N THR A 68 3.95 -2.86 2.66
CA THR A 68 3.64 -2.08 1.46
C THR A 68 3.19 -0.67 1.81
N VAL A 69 2.47 -0.48 2.91
CA VAL A 69 1.94 0.84 3.30
C VAL A 69 2.76 1.43 4.44
N ARG A 70 2.89 0.75 5.58
CA ARG A 70 3.46 1.35 6.80
C ARG A 70 4.96 1.63 6.72
N TRP A 71 5.71 0.65 6.25
CA TRP A 71 7.18 0.68 6.23
C TRP A 71 7.76 0.67 4.81
N GLY A 72 6.99 0.24 3.81
CA GLY A 72 7.42 0.26 2.41
C GLY A 72 7.08 1.52 1.63
N SER A 73 6.48 2.52 2.27
CA SER A 73 6.12 3.79 1.65
C SER A 73 6.49 4.99 2.52
N TYR A 74 6.43 6.17 1.94
CA TYR A 74 6.71 7.46 2.55
C TYR A 74 5.85 7.75 3.79
N LEU A 75 4.76 7.02 4.00
CA LEU A 75 3.97 7.06 5.23
C LEU A 75 4.85 6.78 6.47
N ALA A 76 5.89 5.97 6.31
CA ALA A 76 6.84 5.66 7.37
C ALA A 76 7.48 6.94 7.96
N VAL A 77 7.77 7.93 7.11
CA VAL A 77 8.37 9.22 7.49
C VAL A 77 7.38 10.09 8.27
N LEU A 78 6.10 10.04 7.87
CA LEU A 78 5.03 10.84 8.47
C LEU A 78 4.61 10.33 9.85
N LEU A 79 4.75 9.02 10.04
CA LEU A 79 4.37 8.28 11.25
C LEU A 79 5.60 7.88 12.07
N ASP A 80 6.74 8.56 11.90
CA ASP A 80 7.94 8.28 12.67
C ASP A 80 7.67 8.52 14.16
N HIS A 81 7.83 7.48 14.96
CA HIS A 81 7.48 7.49 16.38
C HIS A 81 8.55 8.17 17.23
N ASP A 82 9.76 8.36 16.69
CA ASP A 82 10.84 9.08 17.34
C ASP A 82 10.64 10.61 17.27
N LYS A 83 9.67 11.09 16.49
CA LYS A 83 9.37 12.52 16.32
C LYS A 83 8.27 13.00 17.28
N PRO A 84 8.36 14.24 17.80
CA PRO A 84 7.27 14.84 18.58
C PRO A 84 6.01 14.98 17.74
N VAL A 85 4.85 14.86 18.37
CA VAL A 85 3.55 15.01 17.71
C VAL A 85 3.32 16.47 17.32
N TRP A 86 2.91 16.71 16.08
CA TRP A 86 2.60 18.05 15.58
C TRP A 86 1.37 18.66 16.28
N SER A 87 1.46 19.93 16.68
CA SER A 87 0.40 20.64 17.40
C SER A 87 -0.92 20.72 16.63
N GLU A 88 -0.87 20.76 15.30
CA GLU A 88 -2.07 20.84 14.44
C GLU A 88 -2.73 19.47 14.20
N VAL A 89 -2.19 18.37 14.73
CA VAL A 89 -2.70 17.01 14.45
C VAL A 89 -4.17 16.84 14.86
N HIS A 90 -4.64 17.60 15.85
CA HIS A 90 -6.00 17.55 16.36
C HIS A 90 -6.98 18.46 15.60
N SER A 91 -6.49 19.31 14.70
CA SER A 91 -7.32 20.20 13.90
C SER A 91 -7.96 19.42 12.75
N ALA A 92 -9.28 19.24 12.80
CA ALA A 92 -10.05 18.66 11.70
C ALA A 92 -10.04 19.52 10.41
N ARG A 93 -9.52 20.74 10.48
CA ARG A 93 -9.41 21.66 9.32
C ARG A 93 -8.02 21.61 8.67
N THR A 94 -7.07 20.89 9.25
CA THR A 94 -5.69 20.88 8.78
C THR A 94 -5.44 19.64 7.93
N SER A 95 -5.01 19.86 6.70
CA SER A 95 -4.45 18.78 5.87
C SER A 95 -3.07 18.42 6.41
N ARG A 96 -2.87 17.14 6.69
CA ARG A 96 -1.66 16.61 7.33
C ARG A 96 -0.77 15.84 6.35
N ILE A 97 -1.28 15.58 5.16
CA ILE A 97 -0.56 14.97 4.04
C ILE A 97 -0.83 15.83 2.82
N SER A 98 0.21 16.32 2.15
CA SER A 98 0.01 17.08 0.91
C SER A 98 -0.43 16.17 -0.24
N ASP A 99 -0.99 16.74 -1.30
CA ASP A 99 -1.33 15.98 -2.52
C ASP A 99 -0.10 15.30 -3.15
N GLU A 100 1.07 15.93 -3.03
CA GLU A 100 2.33 15.35 -3.52
C GLU A 100 2.80 14.19 -2.65
N GLU A 101 2.71 14.32 -1.33
CA GLU A 101 3.03 13.23 -0.41
C GLU A 101 2.08 12.06 -0.57
N MET A 102 0.78 12.34 -0.75
CA MET A 102 -0.21 11.32 -1.01
C MET A 102 0.07 10.59 -2.33
N ALA A 103 0.44 11.33 -3.38
CA ALA A 103 0.83 10.74 -4.65
C ALA A 103 2.07 9.84 -4.48
N ARG A 104 3.09 10.26 -3.72
CA ARG A 104 4.27 9.43 -3.45
C ARG A 104 3.92 8.17 -2.65
N ILE A 105 3.18 8.30 -1.54
CA ILE A 105 2.74 7.16 -0.71
C ILE A 105 2.03 6.13 -1.57
N ASN A 106 1.12 6.59 -2.42
CA ASN A 106 0.35 5.74 -3.31
C ASN A 106 1.19 4.96 -4.32
N ILE A 107 2.11 5.65 -5.01
CA ILE A 107 2.99 5.06 -6.02
C ILE A 107 3.89 4.00 -5.37
N GLU A 108 4.50 4.34 -4.23
CA GLU A 108 5.38 3.44 -3.49
C GLU A 108 4.63 2.24 -2.92
N ALA A 109 3.46 2.47 -2.29
CA ALA A 109 2.66 1.39 -1.74
C ALA A 109 2.15 0.45 -2.83
N SER A 110 1.74 0.98 -3.98
CA SER A 110 1.32 0.16 -5.11
C SER A 110 2.49 -0.63 -5.70
N ALA A 111 3.71 -0.08 -5.68
CA ALA A 111 4.91 -0.77 -6.17
C ALA A 111 5.25 -1.93 -5.26
N ALA A 112 5.26 -1.65 -3.97
CA ALA A 112 5.49 -2.63 -2.94
C ALA A 112 4.44 -3.73 -2.98
N LEU A 113 3.16 -3.40 -3.14
CA LEU A 113 2.09 -4.40 -3.19
C LEU A 113 2.12 -5.24 -4.46
N ALA A 114 2.41 -4.65 -5.61
CA ALA A 114 2.61 -5.42 -6.85
C ALA A 114 3.75 -6.43 -6.70
N ALA A 115 4.90 -5.98 -6.18
CA ALA A 115 6.04 -6.86 -5.90
C ALA A 115 5.72 -7.93 -4.85
N TRP A 116 4.93 -7.60 -3.82
CA TRP A 116 4.47 -8.56 -2.82
C TRP A 116 3.54 -9.64 -3.40
N ILE A 117 2.64 -9.24 -4.30
CA ILE A 117 1.77 -10.18 -5.04
C ILE A 117 2.60 -11.07 -5.96
N ASP A 118 3.61 -10.53 -6.63
CA ASP A 118 4.50 -11.33 -7.48
C ASP A 118 5.31 -12.34 -6.66
N LEU A 119 5.81 -11.98 -5.47
CA LEU A 119 6.44 -12.93 -4.54
C LEU A 119 5.51 -14.07 -4.13
N TYR A 120 4.21 -13.79 -3.92
CA TYR A 120 3.22 -14.83 -3.65
C TYR A 120 3.04 -15.76 -4.85
N ARG A 121 2.95 -15.20 -6.06
CA ARG A 121 2.70 -15.95 -7.31
C ARG A 121 3.89 -16.78 -7.75
N GLU A 122 5.10 -16.30 -7.50
CA GLU A 122 6.38 -16.95 -7.85
C GLU A 122 6.80 -18.05 -6.87
N ASP A 123 6.07 -18.25 -5.78
CA ASP A 123 6.31 -19.30 -4.77
C ASP A 123 5.19 -20.37 -4.75
N PRO A 124 5.07 -21.23 -5.77
CA PRO A 124 4.13 -22.35 -5.75
C PRO A 124 4.33 -23.23 -4.51
N GLY A 125 3.30 -23.34 -3.67
CA GLY A 125 3.38 -24.04 -2.38
C GLY A 125 3.69 -23.15 -1.18
N GLY A 126 4.00 -21.86 -1.40
CA GLY A 126 3.89 -20.77 -0.44
C GLY A 126 4.85 -20.82 0.75
N ARG A 127 5.94 -21.61 0.69
CA ARG A 127 6.83 -21.78 1.84
C ARG A 127 7.60 -20.50 2.14
N LEU A 128 8.24 -19.89 1.14
CA LEU A 128 9.01 -18.66 1.32
C LEU A 128 8.08 -17.50 1.65
N TYR A 129 6.96 -17.40 0.94
CA TYR A 129 5.96 -16.37 1.18
C TYR A 129 5.38 -16.47 2.59
N GLU A 130 5.01 -17.67 3.06
CA GLU A 130 4.52 -17.86 4.44
C GLU A 130 5.59 -17.49 5.48
N GLN A 131 6.86 -17.85 5.24
CA GLN A 131 7.95 -17.42 6.10
C GLN A 131 8.06 -15.90 6.17
N LEU A 132 8.01 -15.20 5.02
CA LEU A 132 8.04 -13.75 4.96
C LEU A 132 6.84 -13.10 5.67
N VAL A 133 5.63 -13.66 5.52
CA VAL A 133 4.44 -13.24 6.28
C VAL A 133 4.70 -13.34 7.78
N ASN A 134 5.16 -14.50 8.25
CA ASN A 134 5.40 -14.74 9.67
C ASN A 134 6.49 -13.81 10.23
N ARG A 135 7.56 -13.58 9.47
CA ARG A 135 8.65 -12.67 9.83
C ARG A 135 8.20 -11.22 9.84
N ALA A 136 7.41 -10.78 8.87
CA ALA A 136 6.84 -9.43 8.84
C ALA A 136 5.98 -9.18 10.08
N VAL A 137 5.07 -10.09 10.41
CA VAL A 137 4.21 -9.98 11.60
C VAL A 137 5.03 -9.99 12.89
N ALA A 138 6.05 -10.86 12.98
CA ALA A 138 6.85 -10.99 14.18
C ALA A 138 7.77 -9.78 14.42
N TYR A 139 8.49 -9.34 13.38
CA TYR A 139 9.61 -8.40 13.53
C TYR A 139 9.27 -6.95 13.18
N LEU A 140 8.27 -6.68 12.35
CA LEU A 140 7.90 -5.29 12.06
C LEU A 140 6.95 -4.74 13.13
N PRO A 141 7.19 -3.51 13.64
CA PRO A 141 6.24 -2.85 14.52
C PRO A 141 4.94 -2.58 13.77
N MET A 142 3.84 -3.10 14.33
CA MET A 142 2.49 -2.91 13.83
C MET A 142 1.54 -2.81 15.02
N PRO A 143 0.56 -1.88 14.98
CA PRO A 143 -0.51 -1.78 15.97
C PRO A 143 -1.21 -3.11 16.29
N ASN A 144 -1.45 -3.91 15.26
CA ASN A 144 -2.16 -5.19 15.34
C ASN A 144 -1.30 -6.28 14.71
N LYS A 145 -1.39 -7.49 15.28
CA LYS A 145 -0.64 -8.67 14.79
C LYS A 145 -1.50 -9.68 14.03
N THR A 146 -2.81 -9.44 13.96
CA THR A 146 -3.76 -10.15 13.10
C THR A 146 -4.85 -9.19 12.65
N SER A 147 -5.44 -9.44 11.49
CA SER A 147 -6.69 -8.82 11.04
C SER A 147 -7.80 -9.85 10.88
N LYS A 148 -9.05 -9.38 10.81
CA LYS A 148 -10.19 -10.19 10.35
C LYS A 148 -10.40 -9.91 8.86
N ILE A 149 -11.07 -10.82 8.16
CA ILE A 149 -11.52 -10.54 6.78
C ILE A 149 -12.91 -9.94 6.89
N LYS A 150 -13.15 -8.80 6.23
CA LYS A 150 -14.51 -8.38 5.89
C LYS A 150 -14.75 -8.64 4.41
N VAL A 151 -15.61 -9.62 4.15
CA VAL A 151 -16.06 -9.92 2.79
C VAL A 151 -16.85 -8.71 2.27
N GLY A 152 -16.56 -8.30 1.05
CA GLY A 152 -17.22 -7.19 0.37
C GLY A 152 -17.21 -7.39 -1.14
N GLU A 153 -17.86 -6.48 -1.85
CA GLU A 153 -18.08 -6.55 -3.31
C GLU A 153 -16.77 -6.73 -4.10
N PHE A 154 -15.67 -6.15 -3.61
CA PHE A 154 -14.34 -6.34 -4.19
C PHE A 154 -13.94 -7.82 -4.33
N GLY A 155 -14.18 -8.63 -3.28
CA GLY A 155 -13.84 -10.05 -3.30
C GLY A 155 -14.74 -10.88 -4.22
N ALA A 156 -15.96 -10.42 -4.48
CA ALA A 156 -16.88 -11.12 -5.38
C ALA A 156 -16.39 -11.11 -6.84
N ILE A 157 -15.62 -10.10 -7.24
CA ILE A 157 -15.03 -9.98 -8.59
C ILE A 157 -14.09 -11.15 -8.91
N ALA A 158 -13.50 -11.80 -7.90
CA ALA A 158 -12.65 -12.97 -8.12
C ALA A 158 -13.43 -14.19 -8.65
N GLN A 159 -14.76 -14.24 -8.46
CA GLN A 159 -15.60 -15.30 -9.01
C GLN A 159 -15.70 -15.17 -10.53
N PRO A 160 -15.49 -16.25 -11.32
CA PRO A 160 -15.46 -16.18 -12.78
C PRO A 160 -16.71 -15.56 -13.41
N GLU A 161 -17.89 -15.86 -12.88
CA GLU A 161 -19.16 -15.30 -13.37
C GLU A 161 -19.26 -13.80 -13.14
N MET A 162 -18.85 -13.33 -11.95
CA MET A 162 -18.86 -11.90 -11.65
C MET A 162 -17.79 -11.15 -12.46
N ALA A 163 -16.60 -11.73 -12.58
CA ALA A 163 -15.53 -11.24 -13.43
C ALA A 163 -16.02 -11.04 -14.88
N ALA A 164 -16.70 -12.04 -15.46
CA ALA A 164 -17.24 -11.98 -16.80
C ALA A 164 -18.25 -10.82 -16.94
N ARG A 165 -19.19 -10.68 -15.99
CA ARG A 165 -20.17 -9.59 -15.99
C ARG A 165 -19.50 -8.21 -15.98
N VAL A 166 -18.48 -8.02 -15.14
CA VAL A 166 -17.73 -6.74 -15.08
C VAL A 166 -17.06 -6.43 -16.42
N VAL A 167 -16.52 -7.43 -17.10
CA VAL A 167 -15.90 -7.26 -18.43
C VAL A 167 -16.94 -6.96 -19.52
N GLU A 168 -18.11 -7.61 -19.45
CA GLU A 168 -19.19 -7.46 -20.44
C GLU A 168 -19.83 -6.07 -20.41
N VAL A 169 -20.09 -5.53 -19.22
CA VAL A 169 -20.73 -4.21 -19.07
C VAL A 169 -19.79 -3.05 -19.33
N ALA A 170 -18.48 -3.29 -19.39
CA ALA A 170 -17.50 -2.24 -19.63
C ALA A 170 -17.52 -1.75 -21.08
N ASP A 171 -17.53 -0.41 -21.23
CA ASP A 171 -17.34 0.27 -22.51
C ASP A 171 -16.16 -0.32 -23.31
N ALA A 172 -16.34 -0.48 -24.63
CA ALA A 172 -15.37 -1.15 -25.49
C ALA A 172 -14.02 -0.40 -25.54
N ALA A 173 -14.04 0.92 -25.64
CA ALA A 173 -12.81 1.71 -25.69
C ALA A 173 -12.07 1.66 -24.35
N ARG A 174 -12.80 1.73 -23.23
CA ARG A 174 -12.22 1.54 -21.89
C ARG A 174 -11.63 0.15 -21.72
N ARG A 175 -12.36 -0.89 -22.14
CA ARG A 175 -11.93 -2.28 -22.05
C ARG A 175 -10.64 -2.55 -22.82
N GLU A 176 -10.49 -1.98 -24.01
CA GLU A 176 -9.26 -2.13 -24.80
C GLU A 176 -8.07 -1.45 -24.12
N ARG A 177 -8.23 -0.21 -23.62
CA ARG A 177 -7.17 0.49 -22.90
C ARG A 177 -6.72 -0.27 -21.65
N VAL A 178 -7.67 -0.68 -20.82
CA VAL A 178 -7.36 -1.43 -19.58
C VAL A 178 -6.76 -2.80 -19.90
N ARG A 179 -7.21 -3.48 -20.96
CA ARG A 179 -6.59 -4.74 -21.41
C ARG A 179 -5.12 -4.53 -21.77
N ALA A 180 -4.78 -3.47 -22.51
CA ALA A 180 -3.39 -3.17 -22.84
C ALA A 180 -2.52 -2.94 -21.58
N ASP A 181 -3.05 -2.22 -20.59
CA ASP A 181 -2.37 -1.98 -19.31
C ASP A 181 -2.19 -3.27 -18.51
N VAL A 182 -3.25 -4.07 -18.39
CA VAL A 182 -3.24 -5.34 -17.65
C VAL A 182 -2.32 -6.37 -18.30
N MET A 183 -2.21 -6.38 -19.63
CA MET A 183 -1.25 -7.27 -20.31
C MET A 183 0.20 -6.90 -20.02
N ARG A 184 0.51 -5.61 -19.79
CA ARG A 184 1.87 -5.14 -19.51
C ARG A 184 2.21 -5.14 -18.03
N HIS A 185 1.24 -4.79 -17.18
CA HIS A 185 1.45 -4.51 -15.76
C HIS A 185 0.34 -5.12 -14.87
N PRO A 186 0.04 -6.43 -14.97
CA PRO A 186 -1.13 -7.01 -14.33
C PRO A 186 -1.09 -6.87 -12.80
N SER A 187 0.03 -7.20 -12.15
CA SER A 187 0.16 -7.11 -10.69
C SER A 187 0.03 -5.68 -10.18
N ARG A 188 0.47 -4.70 -10.98
CA ARG A 188 0.34 -3.28 -10.67
C ARG A 188 -1.11 -2.78 -10.79
N VAL A 189 -1.86 -3.25 -11.80
CA VAL A 189 -3.29 -2.93 -11.92
C VAL A 189 -4.06 -3.49 -10.72
N LEU A 190 -3.79 -4.73 -10.32
CA LEU A 190 -4.42 -5.31 -9.12
C LEU A 190 -4.01 -4.57 -7.84
N ALA A 191 -2.71 -4.24 -7.69
CA ALA A 191 -2.23 -3.50 -6.52
C ALA A 191 -2.87 -2.12 -6.40
N ASN A 192 -3.04 -1.41 -7.53
CA ASN A 192 -3.81 -0.17 -7.58
C ASN A 192 -5.26 -0.42 -7.10
N ALA A 193 -5.98 -1.36 -7.71
CA ALA A 193 -7.35 -1.69 -7.32
C ALA A 193 -7.49 -1.98 -5.81
N LEU A 194 -6.55 -2.76 -5.26
CA LEU A 194 -6.50 -3.09 -3.85
C LEU A 194 -6.24 -1.88 -2.96
N LEU A 195 -5.21 -1.08 -3.25
CA LEU A 195 -4.91 0.12 -2.45
C LEU A 195 -6.00 1.18 -2.56
N ASN A 196 -6.78 1.19 -3.65
CA ASN A 196 -7.82 2.18 -3.78
C ASN A 196 -8.88 1.92 -2.72
N THR A 197 -9.22 0.65 -2.48
CA THR A 197 -10.19 0.24 -1.46
C THR A 197 -9.60 0.08 -0.06
N ALA A 198 -8.31 -0.26 0.04
CA ALA A 198 -7.63 -0.53 1.31
C ALA A 198 -6.98 0.70 1.94
N TRP A 199 -6.70 1.74 1.16
CA TRP A 199 -6.00 2.94 1.61
C TRP A 199 -6.76 4.20 1.22
N ARG A 200 -6.91 4.48 -0.10
CA ARG A 200 -7.46 5.76 -0.58
C ARG A 200 -8.92 6.00 -0.22
N ASN A 201 -9.77 4.99 -0.37
CA ASN A 201 -11.17 5.04 0.04
C ASN A 201 -11.32 4.59 1.49
N GLY A 202 -10.51 5.17 2.37
CA GLY A 202 -10.36 4.77 3.76
C GLY A 202 -10.13 5.96 4.68
N PRO A 203 -9.79 5.71 5.95
CA PRO A 203 -9.62 6.76 6.97
C PRO A 203 -8.46 7.72 6.69
N VAL A 204 -7.60 7.45 5.70
CA VAL A 204 -6.57 8.40 5.28
C VAL A 204 -7.16 9.71 4.75
N GLU A 205 -8.36 9.69 4.18
CA GLU A 205 -8.99 10.93 3.69
C GLU A 205 -9.25 11.92 4.83
N ASN A 206 -9.49 11.43 6.05
CA ASN A 206 -9.69 12.27 7.22
C ASN A 206 -8.42 13.04 7.62
N ILE A 207 -7.23 12.58 7.19
CA ILE A 207 -5.94 13.20 7.50
C ILE A 207 -5.33 13.90 6.28
N HIS A 208 -5.80 13.58 5.07
CA HIS A 208 -5.45 14.24 3.81
C HIS A 208 -6.31 15.47 3.55
N ALA A 209 -7.60 15.43 3.90
CA ALA A 209 -8.51 16.57 3.73
C ALA A 209 -8.14 17.76 4.64
N GLY A 210 -8.55 18.96 4.23
CA GLY A 210 -8.37 20.19 4.98
C GLY A 210 -7.50 21.22 4.26
N GLY A 211 -7.18 22.31 4.96
CA GLY A 211 -6.33 23.38 4.48
C GLY A 211 -4.87 23.25 4.91
N TYR A 212 -3.98 23.88 4.16
CA TYR A 212 -2.56 23.95 4.48
C TYR A 212 -2.31 24.76 5.77
N ARG A 213 -1.53 24.18 6.69
CA ARG A 213 -1.00 24.84 7.90
C ARG A 213 0.50 24.59 8.10
N GLY A 214 1.20 24.18 7.04
CA GLY A 214 2.56 23.64 7.12
C GLY A 214 2.58 22.11 6.99
N TYR A 215 3.73 21.58 6.58
CA TYR A 215 3.99 20.14 6.54
C TYR A 215 5.34 19.87 7.23
N PRO A 216 5.41 19.94 8.57
CA PRO A 216 6.66 19.72 9.28
C PRO A 216 7.21 18.30 9.01
N LEU A 217 8.52 18.23 8.79
CA LEU A 217 9.23 16.96 8.53
C LEU A 217 9.88 16.40 9.80
N ASP A 218 10.13 17.25 10.79
CA ASP A 218 10.69 16.96 12.11
C ASP A 218 9.62 16.54 13.13
N GLN A 219 8.34 16.60 12.76
CA GLN A 219 7.21 16.25 13.62
C GLN A 219 6.38 15.13 13.03
N ARG A 220 5.79 14.33 13.91
CA ARG A 220 4.86 13.25 13.58
C ARG A 220 3.49 13.83 13.26
N ARG A 221 2.92 13.47 12.10
CA ARG A 221 1.71 14.10 11.54
C ARG A 221 0.41 13.30 11.70
N ALA A 222 0.44 12.18 12.40
CA ALA A 222 -0.78 11.51 12.88
C ALA A 222 -0.58 11.03 14.32
N THR A 223 -1.65 11.00 15.09
CA THR A 223 -1.62 10.49 16.46
C THR A 223 -1.38 8.96 16.47
N PRO A 224 -0.95 8.39 17.61
CA PRO A 224 -0.91 6.94 17.77
C PRO A 224 -2.28 6.28 17.55
N ALA A 225 -3.38 6.93 17.96
CA ALA A 225 -4.71 6.39 17.75
C ALA A 225 -5.08 6.29 16.26
N GLU A 226 -4.79 7.32 15.49
CA GLU A 226 -5.03 7.34 14.04
C GLU A 226 -4.13 6.35 13.31
N GLU A 227 -2.86 6.20 13.70
CA GLU A 227 -2.00 5.15 13.15
C GLU A 227 -2.62 3.75 13.38
N ARG A 228 -3.13 3.49 14.59
CA ARG A 228 -3.81 2.21 14.87
C ARG A 228 -5.05 2.02 13.99
N GLU A 229 -5.86 3.05 13.82
CA GLU A 229 -7.06 3.00 12.96
C GLU A 229 -6.70 2.76 11.49
N LEU A 230 -5.76 3.54 10.95
CA LEU A 230 -5.25 3.39 9.58
C LEU A 230 -4.74 1.98 9.35
N MET A 231 -3.86 1.47 10.22
CA MET A 231 -3.26 0.15 10.04
C MET A 231 -4.25 -0.98 10.26
N ALA A 232 -5.22 -0.82 11.16
CA ALA A 232 -6.33 -1.77 11.30
C ALA A 232 -7.16 -1.86 10.02
N PHE A 233 -7.57 -0.72 9.47
CA PHE A 233 -8.34 -0.66 8.24
C PHE A 233 -7.59 -1.26 7.04
N VAL A 234 -6.34 -0.83 6.82
CA VAL A 234 -5.50 -1.30 5.71
C VAL A 234 -5.27 -2.81 5.81
N SER A 235 -4.90 -3.32 6.98
CA SER A 235 -4.62 -4.76 7.16
C SER A 235 -5.86 -5.64 7.01
N GLU A 236 -7.04 -5.16 7.39
CA GLU A 236 -8.31 -5.85 7.18
C GLU A 236 -8.65 -5.95 5.69
N ARG A 237 -8.48 -4.85 4.94
CA ARG A 237 -8.78 -4.80 3.50
C ARG A 237 -7.74 -5.55 2.66
N LEU A 238 -6.46 -5.48 3.01
CA LEU A 238 -5.43 -6.24 2.31
C LEU A 238 -5.51 -7.75 2.60
N ALA A 239 -6.07 -8.18 3.74
CA ALA A 239 -6.38 -9.58 3.97
C ALA A 239 -7.39 -10.13 2.93
N LEU A 240 -8.41 -9.34 2.57
CA LEU A 240 -9.32 -9.68 1.48
C LEU A 240 -8.58 -9.75 0.14
N GLY A 241 -7.65 -8.83 -0.12
CA GLY A 241 -6.83 -8.85 -1.33
C GLY A 241 -5.94 -10.08 -1.48
N MET A 242 -5.31 -10.52 -0.40
CA MET A 242 -4.52 -11.76 -0.42
C MET A 242 -5.42 -13.00 -0.58
N THR A 243 -6.65 -12.96 -0.05
CA THR A 243 -7.66 -14.00 -0.33
C THR A 243 -8.03 -14.04 -1.81
N VAL A 244 -8.13 -12.90 -2.48
CA VAL A 244 -8.35 -12.85 -3.94
C VAL A 244 -7.20 -13.53 -4.69
N CYS A 245 -5.95 -13.27 -4.29
CA CYS A 245 -4.78 -13.94 -4.88
C CYS A 245 -4.82 -15.47 -4.68
N LEU A 246 -5.29 -15.93 -3.52
CA LEU A 246 -5.51 -17.35 -3.26
C LEU A 246 -6.59 -17.95 -4.16
N GLN A 247 -7.74 -17.27 -4.31
CA GLN A 247 -8.81 -17.73 -5.19
C GLN A 247 -8.35 -17.86 -6.64
N PHE A 248 -7.57 -16.89 -7.13
CA PHE A 248 -6.95 -16.95 -8.45
C PHE A 248 -5.98 -18.12 -8.63
N ALA A 249 -5.19 -18.43 -7.60
CA ALA A 249 -4.30 -19.59 -7.62
C ALA A 249 -5.07 -20.93 -7.60
N MET A 250 -6.27 -20.94 -7.02
CA MET A 250 -7.12 -22.12 -6.88
C MET A 250 -8.13 -22.31 -8.03
N GLU A 251 -8.25 -21.34 -8.94
CA GLU A 251 -9.23 -21.35 -10.02
C GLU A 251 -9.08 -22.57 -10.96
N ARG A 252 -10.20 -23.19 -11.37
CA ARG A 252 -10.24 -24.37 -12.26
C ARG A 252 -11.31 -24.22 -13.35
N PRO A 253 -10.95 -24.22 -14.65
CA PRO A 253 -9.58 -24.11 -15.17
C PRO A 253 -8.96 -22.76 -14.80
N GLN A 254 -7.65 -22.73 -14.59
CA GLN A 254 -6.98 -21.49 -14.19
C GLN A 254 -6.82 -20.57 -15.41
N ARG A 255 -7.44 -19.38 -15.36
CA ARG A 255 -7.23 -18.33 -16.36
C ARG A 255 -5.81 -17.75 -16.25
N PRO A 256 -5.23 -17.24 -17.35
CA PRO A 256 -3.99 -16.46 -17.31
C PRO A 256 -4.08 -15.26 -16.35
N TRP A 257 -2.96 -14.90 -15.73
CA TRP A 257 -2.93 -13.81 -14.74
C TRP A 257 -3.53 -12.48 -15.22
N PRO A 258 -3.20 -11.98 -16.43
CA PRO A 258 -3.84 -10.78 -16.95
C PRO A 258 -5.37 -10.91 -17.07
N GLU A 259 -5.89 -12.08 -17.43
CA GLU A 259 -7.34 -12.29 -17.55
C GLU A 259 -8.05 -12.33 -16.19
N GLN A 260 -7.39 -12.88 -15.17
CA GLN A 260 -7.89 -12.86 -13.79
C GLN A 260 -7.95 -11.43 -13.24
N VAL A 261 -6.96 -10.59 -13.57
CA VAL A 261 -6.87 -9.21 -13.10
C VAL A 261 -7.78 -8.24 -13.87
N LEU A 262 -8.02 -8.47 -15.16
CA LEU A 262 -8.76 -7.55 -16.03
C LEU A 262 -10.06 -6.97 -15.41
N PRO A 263 -10.93 -7.76 -14.77
CA PRO A 263 -12.12 -7.24 -14.10
C PRO A 263 -11.83 -6.16 -13.05
N TYR A 264 -10.71 -6.25 -12.34
CA TYR A 264 -10.31 -5.28 -11.33
C TYR A 264 -9.81 -3.96 -11.94
N GLY A 265 -9.30 -3.97 -13.16
CA GLY A 265 -9.05 -2.71 -13.89
C GLY A 265 -10.34 -2.05 -14.42
N LEU A 266 -11.41 -2.84 -14.56
CA LEU A 266 -12.69 -2.42 -15.15
C LEU A 266 -13.78 -2.09 -14.11
N ALA A 267 -13.65 -2.56 -12.87
CA ALA A 267 -14.71 -2.39 -11.87
C ALA A 267 -15.00 -0.91 -11.60
N GLU A 268 -16.26 -0.50 -11.73
CA GLU A 268 -16.65 0.91 -11.58
C GLU A 268 -16.49 1.44 -10.16
N MET A 269 -16.62 0.57 -9.15
CA MET A 269 -16.32 0.89 -7.75
C MET A 269 -14.86 1.35 -7.52
N LEU A 270 -13.98 1.14 -8.51
CA LEU A 270 -12.58 1.55 -8.51
C LEU A 270 -12.34 2.79 -9.38
N LEU A 271 -13.37 3.42 -9.95
CA LEU A 271 -13.20 4.51 -10.93
C LEU A 271 -12.79 5.85 -10.34
N ILE A 272 -13.04 6.08 -9.05
CA ILE A 272 -12.38 7.20 -8.35
C ILE A 272 -10.99 6.72 -7.99
N THR A 273 -10.07 6.79 -8.95
CA THR A 273 -8.64 6.55 -8.75
C THR A 273 -7.89 7.88 -8.80
N PRO A 274 -6.86 8.08 -7.97
CA PRO A 274 -6.04 9.27 -8.07
C PRO A 274 -5.43 9.39 -9.47
N SER A 275 -5.58 10.55 -10.10
CA SER A 275 -5.09 10.84 -11.46
C SER A 275 -3.58 10.66 -11.65
N ARG A 276 -2.83 10.57 -10.54
CA ARG A 276 -1.37 10.44 -10.51
C ARG A 276 -0.88 9.01 -10.27
N TRP A 277 -1.75 8.01 -10.31
CA TRP A 277 -1.34 6.60 -10.21
C TRP A 277 -0.72 6.11 -11.51
N THR A 278 0.58 5.88 -11.46
CA THR A 278 1.32 5.32 -12.59
C THR A 278 1.49 3.81 -12.45
N LEU A 279 1.58 3.15 -13.61
CA LEU A 279 1.82 1.71 -13.69
C LEU A 279 3.32 1.35 -13.72
N THR A 280 4.20 2.36 -13.81
CA THR A 280 5.62 2.18 -14.07
C THR A 280 6.53 2.81 -13.01
N GLU A 281 6.11 3.91 -12.36
CA GLU A 281 6.95 4.52 -11.33
C GLU A 281 6.93 3.70 -10.03
N SER A 282 8.08 3.62 -9.38
CA SER A 282 8.23 2.99 -8.07
C SER A 282 8.25 3.99 -6.91
N SER A 283 8.45 5.28 -7.21
CA SER A 283 8.39 6.40 -6.28
C SER A 283 8.30 7.73 -7.04
N ARG A 284 8.18 8.84 -6.32
CA ARG A 284 8.08 10.20 -6.87
C ARG A 284 8.69 11.22 -5.92
N GLU A 285 9.25 12.30 -6.46
CA GLU A 285 9.64 13.48 -5.67
C GLU A 285 8.41 14.17 -5.06
N VAL A 286 8.62 14.86 -3.94
CA VAL A 286 7.60 15.67 -3.26
C VAL A 286 8.14 17.09 -3.10
N ARG A 287 7.33 18.07 -3.48
CA ARG A 287 7.54 19.50 -3.24
C ARG A 287 6.53 19.96 -2.21
N LEU A 288 7.04 20.53 -1.12
CA LEU A 288 6.24 21.14 -0.08
C LEU A 288 6.56 22.64 -0.03
N PRO A 289 5.57 23.51 0.22
CA PRO A 289 5.88 24.89 0.58
C PRO A 289 6.78 24.91 1.84
N ALA A 290 7.79 25.80 1.85
CA ALA A 290 8.65 26.00 3.01
C ALA A 290 7.85 26.64 4.16
#